data_AF-A0A060X210-F1
#
_entry.id   AF-A0A060X210-F1
#
_cell.length_a   1.000
_cell.length_b   1.000
_cell.length_c   1.000
_cell.angle_alpha   90.00
_cell.angle_beta   90.00
_cell.angle_gamma   90.00
#
_symmetry.space_group_name_H-M   'P 1'
#
loop_
_entity.id
_entity.type
_entity.pdbx_description
1 polymer ?
#
loop_
_entity_poly.entity_id
_entity_poly.type
_entity_poly.pdbx_seq_one_letter_code
_entity_poly.pdbx_strand_id
1 'polypeptide(L)'
;MGRAILLTVAVMFVLICKGFCSGVFELKLQEFLNKKGQQCECKTFFRICLKHYQPNASPEPPCNYGGAITPVLGSNSFQIPEAMSDSSFTNPIRINFGFTWPGTFSLIIEALHTDSKDDLSIENPDRVISTMTTQRHLTVGDDWSQDLHTGGRTELKYSYRFVCDEHYYGDGCSVFCRPRDDAFGHFTCGERGEIVCDAGWKGHYCTEPLCLPGCDDEHGFCEKPGECKKKCESGRKTLAGLLLLLFCHMFHWD
;
A
#
# COMPACT_ATOMS: atom_id res chain seq x y z
N MET A 1 -16.44 -38.01 2.68
CA MET A 1 -16.67 -36.63 3.17
C MET A 1 -15.38 -35.81 3.34
N GLY A 2 -14.17 -36.40 3.46
CA GLY A 2 -12.92 -35.63 3.62
C GLY A 2 -12.30 -35.00 2.37
N ARG A 3 -12.61 -35.47 1.14
CA ARG A 3 -12.01 -34.91 -0.10
C ARG A 3 -12.64 -33.59 -0.54
N ALA A 4 -13.93 -33.37 -0.24
CA ALA A 4 -14.62 -32.12 -0.55
C ALA A 4 -14.15 -30.96 0.34
N ILE A 5 -13.82 -31.25 1.61
CA ILE A 5 -13.36 -30.27 2.59
C ILE A 5 -11.95 -29.76 2.25
N LEU A 6 -11.06 -30.64 1.79
CA LEU A 6 -9.70 -30.25 1.34
C LEU A 6 -9.71 -29.36 0.09
N LEU A 7 -10.62 -29.61 -0.86
CA LEU A 7 -10.78 -28.79 -2.06
C LEU A 7 -11.34 -27.40 -1.72
N THR A 8 -12.31 -27.29 -0.79
CA THR A 8 -12.85 -26.00 -0.35
C THR A 8 -11.83 -25.17 0.43
N VAL A 9 -10.96 -25.79 1.24
CA VAL A 9 -9.88 -25.06 1.95
C VAL A 9 -8.80 -24.59 0.97
N ALA A 10 -8.45 -25.38 -0.04
CA ALA A 10 -7.49 -24.98 -1.07
C ALA A 10 -8.01 -23.83 -1.96
N VAL A 11 -9.29 -23.84 -2.34
CA VAL A 11 -9.92 -22.76 -3.12
C VAL A 11 -10.03 -21.47 -2.30
N MET A 12 -10.30 -21.56 -1.00
CA MET A 12 -10.27 -20.40 -0.10
C MET A 12 -8.85 -19.86 0.13
N PHE A 13 -7.82 -20.73 0.14
CA PHE A 13 -6.41 -20.32 0.24
C PHE A 13 -5.91 -19.64 -1.05
N VAL A 14 -6.39 -20.08 -2.22
CA VAL A 14 -6.08 -19.45 -3.52
C VAL A 14 -6.74 -18.07 -3.65
N LEU A 15 -7.86 -17.84 -2.96
CA LEU A 15 -8.53 -16.52 -2.92
C LEU A 15 -7.95 -15.53 -1.89
N ILE A 16 -7.01 -15.96 -1.02
CA ILE A 16 -6.41 -15.11 0.03
C ILE A 16 -4.98 -14.63 -0.33
N CYS A 17 -4.43 -15.01 -1.49
CA CYS A 17 -3.14 -14.46 -1.94
C CYS A 17 -3.29 -13.18 -2.78
N LYS A 18 -4.26 -12.32 -2.47
CA LYS A 18 -4.05 -10.88 -2.67
C LYS A 18 -3.10 -10.47 -1.56
N GLY A 19 -1.80 -10.61 -1.80
CA GLY A 19 -0.78 -10.17 -0.84
C GLY A 19 -1.17 -8.78 -0.36
N PHE A 20 -1.20 -8.58 0.97
CA PHE A 20 -1.46 -7.26 1.53
C PHE A 20 -0.39 -6.33 0.98
N CYS A 21 -0.79 -5.53 0.01
CA CYS A 21 0.05 -4.51 -0.55
C CYS A 21 0.06 -3.37 0.48
N SER A 22 1.26 -2.96 0.86
CA SER A 22 1.50 -1.86 1.77
C SER A 22 1.46 -0.52 1.02
N GLY A 23 1.77 -0.54 -0.26
CA GLY A 23 1.73 0.62 -1.13
C GLY A 23 1.98 0.26 -2.58
N VAL A 24 1.98 1.28 -3.42
CA VAL A 24 2.06 1.17 -4.87
C VAL A 24 3.05 2.17 -5.43
N PHE A 25 3.95 1.70 -6.29
CA PHE A 25 4.74 2.56 -7.16
C PHE A 25 3.94 2.82 -8.44
N GLU A 26 3.61 4.08 -8.70
CA GLU A 26 2.86 4.49 -9.89
C GLU A 26 3.80 5.18 -10.87
N LEU A 27 3.79 4.72 -12.13
CA LEU A 27 4.56 5.29 -13.23
C LEU A 27 3.61 5.77 -14.33
N LYS A 28 3.54 7.08 -14.54
CA LYS A 28 2.79 7.70 -15.63
C LYS A 28 3.72 8.00 -16.80
N LEU A 29 3.56 7.28 -17.91
CA LEU A 29 4.22 7.63 -19.17
C LEU A 29 3.42 8.76 -19.84
N GLN A 30 4.08 9.81 -20.33
CA GLN A 30 3.38 11.01 -20.84
C GLN A 30 3.64 11.22 -22.34
N GLU A 31 4.90 11.33 -22.75
CA GLU A 31 5.28 11.57 -24.13
C GLU A 31 6.55 10.81 -24.49
N PHE A 32 6.56 10.17 -25.66
CA PHE A 32 7.75 9.59 -26.24
C PHE A 32 8.02 10.23 -27.60
N LEU A 33 9.21 10.78 -27.80
CA LEU A 33 9.68 11.32 -29.06
C LEU A 33 10.77 10.41 -29.61
N ASN A 34 10.63 9.98 -30.86
CA ASN A 34 11.62 9.17 -31.56
C ASN A 34 12.03 9.84 -32.87
N LYS A 35 13.15 10.57 -32.84
CA LYS A 35 13.70 11.26 -34.02
C LYS A 35 14.40 10.28 -34.99
N LYS A 36 14.53 8.98 -34.66
CA LYS A 36 14.98 7.94 -35.63
C LYS A 36 13.87 7.48 -36.58
N GLY A 37 12.61 7.82 -36.32
CA GLY A 37 11.44 7.37 -37.10
C GLY A 37 11.39 7.77 -38.58
N GLN A 38 12.44 8.40 -39.12
CA GLN A 38 12.59 8.64 -40.56
C GLN A 38 12.99 7.37 -41.36
N GLN A 39 13.43 6.29 -40.70
CA GLN A 39 13.83 5.04 -41.36
C GLN A 39 12.91 3.83 -41.05
N CYS A 40 12.00 3.94 -40.07
CA CYS A 40 11.02 2.91 -39.70
C CYS A 40 9.70 3.54 -39.25
N GLU A 41 8.57 2.88 -39.49
CA GLU A 41 7.38 3.07 -38.67
C GLU A 41 7.51 2.19 -37.42
N CYS A 42 8.20 2.70 -36.41
CA CYS A 42 8.52 1.92 -35.22
C CYS A 42 7.30 1.87 -34.28
N LYS A 43 6.49 0.80 -34.40
CA LYS A 43 5.43 0.44 -33.43
C LYS A 43 6.07 0.16 -32.08
N THR A 44 5.83 1.03 -31.11
CA THR A 44 6.59 1.10 -29.86
C THR A 44 5.76 0.62 -28.67
N PHE A 45 6.35 -0.26 -27.87
CA PHE A 45 5.86 -0.67 -26.56
C PHE A 45 7.00 -0.53 -25.53
N PHE A 46 6.67 -0.57 -24.24
CA PHE A 46 7.63 -0.35 -23.17
C PHE A 46 7.76 -1.56 -22.27
N ARG A 47 9.00 -1.84 -21.86
CA ARG A 47 9.33 -2.73 -20.75
C ARG A 47 9.81 -1.89 -19.58
N ILE A 48 9.17 -2.08 -18.43
CA ILE A 48 9.46 -1.40 -17.18
C ILE A 48 10.08 -2.40 -16.24
N CYS A 49 11.22 -2.06 -15.66
CA CYS A 49 11.91 -2.87 -14.67
C CYS A 49 12.29 -2.00 -13.46
N LEU A 50 11.73 -2.32 -12.31
CA LEU A 50 11.99 -1.62 -11.06
C LEU A 50 12.85 -2.49 -10.13
N LYS A 51 13.90 -1.89 -9.56
CA LYS A 51 14.88 -2.58 -8.73
C LYS A 51 15.29 -1.76 -7.52
N HIS A 52 15.98 -2.41 -6.60
CA HIS A 52 16.75 -1.74 -5.57
C HIS A 52 17.79 -0.81 -6.17
N TYR A 53 18.15 0.22 -5.42
CA TYR A 53 19.16 1.17 -5.84
C TYR A 53 20.48 0.48 -6.17
N GLN A 54 21.01 0.75 -7.36
CA GLN A 54 22.29 0.26 -7.84
C GLN A 54 23.01 1.41 -8.55
N PRO A 55 24.25 1.76 -8.16
CA PRO A 55 24.99 2.86 -8.79
C PRO A 55 25.08 2.70 -10.33
N ASN A 56 25.30 1.47 -10.79
CA ASN A 56 25.33 1.12 -12.21
C ASN A 56 24.19 0.13 -12.51
N ALA A 57 22.96 0.62 -12.53
CA ALA A 57 21.79 -0.23 -12.73
C ALA A 57 21.75 -0.78 -14.17
N SER A 58 21.73 -2.11 -14.28
CA SER A 58 21.65 -2.84 -15.55
C SER A 58 20.18 -3.15 -15.92
N PRO A 59 19.82 -3.23 -17.22
CA PRO A 59 18.50 -3.68 -17.68
C PRO A 59 18.24 -5.19 -17.48
N GLU A 60 19.29 -5.99 -17.23
CA GLU A 60 19.23 -7.45 -17.11
C GLU A 60 18.34 -7.91 -15.93
N PRO A 61 17.51 -8.96 -16.06
CA PRO A 61 16.74 -9.51 -14.94
C PRO A 61 17.63 -9.92 -13.74
N PRO A 62 17.09 -9.94 -12.49
CA PRO A 62 15.69 -9.77 -12.11
C PRO A 62 15.28 -8.32 -11.80
N CYS A 63 13.99 -8.01 -11.99
CA CYS A 63 13.39 -6.76 -11.52
C CYS A 63 12.89 -6.96 -10.07
N ASN A 64 13.76 -6.74 -9.08
CA ASN A 64 13.50 -7.14 -7.69
C ASN A 64 12.23 -6.54 -7.07
N TYR A 65 11.82 -5.36 -7.52
CA TYR A 65 10.62 -4.68 -7.04
C TYR A 65 9.41 -4.90 -7.95
N GLY A 66 9.59 -5.62 -9.06
CA GLY A 66 8.57 -5.86 -10.06
C GLY A 66 8.84 -5.12 -11.37
N GLY A 67 7.98 -5.37 -12.34
CA GLY A 67 8.07 -4.81 -13.67
C GLY A 67 6.77 -4.99 -14.42
N ALA A 68 6.67 -4.35 -15.56
CA ALA A 68 5.50 -4.40 -16.43
C ALA A 68 5.92 -4.34 -17.89
N ILE A 69 5.09 -4.88 -18.77
CA ILE A 69 5.23 -4.75 -20.22
C ILE A 69 3.93 -4.13 -20.73
N THR A 70 4.03 -3.04 -21.48
CA THR A 70 2.86 -2.37 -22.06
C THR A 70 2.49 -3.05 -23.39
N PRO A 71 1.24 -2.91 -23.85
CA PRO A 71 0.95 -3.13 -25.27
C PRO A 71 1.65 -2.05 -26.13
N VAL A 72 1.54 -2.17 -27.45
CA VAL A 72 1.96 -1.11 -28.37
C VAL A 72 1.14 0.16 -28.09
N LEU A 73 1.82 1.24 -27.71
CA LEU A 73 1.19 2.50 -27.30
C LEU A 73 1.16 3.55 -28.43
N GLY A 74 2.01 3.40 -29.45
CA GLY A 74 2.05 4.32 -30.58
C GLY A 74 3.17 4.00 -31.56
N SER A 75 3.27 4.80 -32.62
CA SER A 75 4.31 4.70 -33.63
C SER A 75 5.21 5.94 -33.59
N ASN A 76 6.53 5.73 -33.60
CA ASN A 76 7.54 6.80 -33.61
C ASN A 76 7.39 7.80 -32.43
N SER A 77 6.82 8.98 -32.68
CA SER A 77 6.66 10.04 -31.68
C SER A 77 5.18 10.22 -31.36
N PHE A 78 4.80 10.06 -30.10
CA PHE A 78 3.40 10.04 -29.67
C PHE A 78 3.23 10.44 -28.21
N GLN A 79 2.03 10.94 -27.89
CA GLN A 79 1.54 11.11 -26.53
C GLN A 79 0.95 9.78 -26.05
N ILE A 80 1.22 9.40 -24.80
CA ILE A 80 0.73 8.15 -24.25
C ILE A 80 -0.69 8.36 -23.70
N PRO A 81 -1.70 7.57 -24.15
CA PRO A 81 -3.07 7.69 -23.65
C PRO A 81 -3.19 7.25 -22.19
N GLU A 82 -4.24 7.73 -21.49
CA GLU A 82 -4.51 7.36 -20.09
C GLU A 82 -5.08 5.94 -19.95
N ALA A 83 -5.86 5.49 -20.93
CA ALA A 83 -6.39 4.13 -21.01
C ALA A 83 -6.59 3.75 -22.48
N MET A 84 -6.59 2.45 -22.76
CA MET A 84 -6.79 1.89 -24.10
C MET A 84 -8.00 0.95 -24.06
N SER A 85 -9.05 1.21 -24.86
CA SER A 85 -10.30 0.44 -24.83
C SER A 85 -10.11 -1.04 -25.14
N ASP A 86 -9.14 -1.36 -25.99
CA ASP A 86 -8.96 -2.70 -26.56
C ASP A 86 -7.87 -3.51 -25.83
N SER A 87 -7.34 -2.99 -24.71
CA SER A 87 -6.30 -3.66 -23.92
C SER A 87 -6.52 -3.44 -22.43
N SER A 88 -6.01 -4.33 -21.58
CA SER A 88 -6.04 -4.17 -20.12
C SER A 88 -5.05 -3.10 -19.60
N PHE A 89 -4.44 -2.30 -20.49
CA PHE A 89 -3.48 -1.29 -20.13
C PHE A 89 -4.16 -0.07 -19.50
N THR A 90 -3.61 0.35 -18.36
CA THR A 90 -3.97 1.58 -17.66
C THR A 90 -2.71 2.40 -17.43
N ASN A 91 -2.82 3.72 -17.56
CA ASN A 91 -1.77 4.68 -17.29
C ASN A 91 -2.28 5.66 -16.22
N PRO A 92 -1.74 5.63 -14.99
CA PRO A 92 -0.42 5.13 -14.62
C PRO A 92 -0.30 3.61 -14.49
N ILE A 93 0.89 3.09 -14.80
CA ILE A 93 1.31 1.71 -14.56
C ILE A 93 1.53 1.54 -13.06
N ARG A 94 0.93 0.50 -12.46
CA ARG A 94 0.96 0.25 -11.02
C ARG A 94 1.81 -0.98 -10.71
N ILE A 95 2.83 -0.83 -9.87
CA ILE A 95 3.65 -1.92 -9.34
C ILE A 95 3.39 -1.98 -7.84
N ASN A 96 2.69 -3.03 -7.39
CA ASN A 96 2.29 -3.17 -6.00
C ASN A 96 3.44 -3.69 -5.13
N PHE A 97 3.59 -3.13 -3.93
CA PHE A 97 4.62 -3.48 -2.96
C PHE A 97 4.01 -4.15 -1.73
N GLY A 98 4.38 -5.40 -1.48
CA GLY A 98 4.03 -6.13 -0.25
C GLY A 98 5.04 -5.98 0.89
N PHE A 99 5.92 -4.98 0.84
CA PHE A 99 6.96 -4.72 1.82
C PHE A 99 7.24 -3.22 1.95
N THR A 100 7.82 -2.81 3.08
CA THR A 100 8.14 -1.42 3.39
C THR A 100 8.92 -0.74 2.27
N TRP A 101 8.45 0.42 1.83
CA TRP A 101 9.15 1.21 0.81
C TRP A 101 10.53 1.67 1.32
N PRO A 102 11.63 1.33 0.62
CA PRO A 102 12.99 1.62 1.07
C PRO A 102 13.43 3.07 0.84
N GLY A 103 12.62 3.89 0.17
CA GLY A 103 12.97 5.28 -0.16
C GLY A 103 13.90 5.46 -1.36
N THR A 104 14.57 4.41 -1.85
CA THR A 104 15.50 4.50 -2.99
C THR A 104 15.25 3.39 -4.00
N PHE A 105 15.45 3.68 -5.28
CA PHE A 105 15.19 2.74 -6.36
C PHE A 105 16.07 2.99 -7.58
N SER A 106 16.11 1.99 -8.45
CA SER A 106 16.57 2.08 -9.84
C SER A 106 15.39 1.73 -10.75
N LEU A 107 15.00 2.66 -11.60
CA LEU A 107 13.98 2.48 -12.63
C LEU A 107 14.66 2.37 -14.00
N ILE A 108 14.34 1.29 -14.70
CA ILE A 108 14.77 1.08 -16.08
C ILE A 108 13.51 1.03 -16.96
N ILE A 109 13.48 1.87 -17.99
CA ILE A 109 12.43 1.89 -19.01
C ILE A 109 13.08 1.63 -20.36
N GLU A 110 12.67 0.57 -21.02
CA GLU A 110 13.11 0.22 -22.37
C GLU A 110 11.96 0.49 -23.34
N ALA A 111 12.24 1.26 -24.40
CA ALA A 111 11.34 1.40 -25.53
C ALA A 111 11.73 0.37 -26.60
N LEU A 112 10.80 -0.49 -26.99
CA LEU A 112 11.05 -1.59 -27.93
C LEU A 112 10.13 -1.48 -29.15
N HIS A 113 10.64 -1.93 -30.29
CA HIS A 113 9.89 -2.05 -31.53
C HIS A 113 9.38 -3.49 -31.74
N THR A 114 8.18 -3.63 -32.29
CA THR A 114 7.68 -4.89 -32.80
C THR A 114 7.02 -4.74 -34.17
N ASP A 115 7.14 -5.75 -35.02
CA ASP A 115 6.47 -5.81 -36.32
C ASP A 115 4.99 -6.19 -36.19
N SER A 116 4.64 -6.98 -35.16
CA SER A 116 3.30 -7.50 -34.89
C SER A 116 2.78 -7.06 -33.53
N LYS A 117 1.50 -6.69 -33.43
CA LYS A 117 0.90 -6.24 -32.17
C LYS A 117 0.89 -7.33 -31.08
N ASP A 118 0.93 -8.59 -31.48
CA ASP A 118 0.85 -9.75 -30.58
C ASP A 118 2.23 -10.24 -30.11
N ASP A 119 3.31 -9.83 -30.79
CA ASP A 119 4.68 -10.23 -30.45
C ASP A 119 5.36 -9.17 -29.60
N LEU A 120 5.16 -9.26 -28.28
CA LEU A 120 5.79 -8.40 -27.27
C LEU A 120 6.99 -9.09 -26.59
N SER A 121 7.68 -9.99 -27.31
CA SER A 121 8.87 -10.66 -26.78
C SER A 121 10.01 -9.66 -26.52
N ILE A 122 10.65 -9.83 -25.36
CA ILE A 122 11.73 -8.95 -24.84
C ILE A 122 13.11 -9.61 -24.95
N GLU A 123 13.20 -10.80 -25.53
CA GLU A 123 14.43 -11.60 -25.59
C GLU A 123 15.39 -11.11 -26.69
N ASN A 124 14.86 -10.45 -27.73
CA ASN A 124 15.66 -9.97 -28.85
C ASN A 124 16.17 -8.54 -28.58
N PRO A 125 17.48 -8.35 -28.35
CA PRO A 125 18.06 -7.04 -28.05
C PRO A 125 17.99 -6.06 -29.23
N ASP A 126 17.90 -6.57 -30.47
CA ASP A 126 17.88 -5.74 -31.68
C ASP A 126 16.58 -4.92 -31.81
N ARG A 127 15.54 -5.30 -31.04
CA ARG A 127 14.26 -4.56 -30.98
C ARG A 127 14.32 -3.32 -30.10
N VAL A 128 15.37 -3.15 -29.29
CA VAL A 128 15.48 -2.03 -28.37
C VAL A 128 15.76 -0.74 -29.14
N ILE A 129 14.82 0.21 -29.06
CA ILE A 129 14.95 1.55 -29.63
C ILE A 129 15.86 2.40 -28.74
N SER A 130 15.60 2.35 -27.43
CA SER A 130 16.33 3.09 -26.40
C SER A 130 16.12 2.48 -25.02
N THR A 131 17.17 2.48 -24.19
CA THR A 131 17.13 2.11 -22.77
C THR A 131 17.38 3.35 -21.93
N MET A 132 16.56 3.53 -20.90
CA MET A 132 16.61 4.67 -20.00
C MET A 132 16.74 4.16 -18.58
N THR A 133 17.70 4.69 -17.84
CA THR A 133 17.97 4.28 -16.45
C THR A 133 17.96 5.51 -15.57
N THR A 134 17.27 5.43 -14.44
CA THR A 134 17.19 6.52 -13.46
C THR A 134 17.23 5.95 -12.05
N GLN A 135 18.15 6.48 -11.24
CA GLN A 135 18.30 6.12 -9.83
C GLN A 135 18.03 7.35 -8.98
N ARG A 136 17.12 7.20 -8.02
CA ARG A 136 16.63 8.33 -7.21
C ARG A 136 16.27 7.88 -5.80
N HIS A 137 16.25 8.87 -4.92
CA HIS A 137 15.46 8.83 -3.70
C HIS A 137 14.05 9.34 -4.02
N LEU A 138 13.02 8.71 -3.45
CA LEU A 138 11.63 9.10 -3.59
C LEU A 138 10.91 8.88 -2.26
N THR A 139 10.34 9.95 -1.74
CA THR A 139 9.49 9.94 -0.55
C THR A 139 8.09 9.45 -0.91
N VAL A 140 7.40 8.85 0.06
CA VAL A 140 5.98 8.50 -0.09
C VAL A 140 5.15 9.78 -0.13
N GLY A 141 4.15 9.81 -1.02
CA GLY A 141 3.21 10.93 -1.12
C GLY A 141 2.41 10.93 -2.41
N ASP A 142 1.37 11.77 -2.44
CA ASP A 142 0.49 11.94 -3.60
C ASP A 142 1.11 12.77 -4.72
N ASP A 143 2.14 13.56 -4.42
CA ASP A 143 2.76 14.44 -5.39
C ASP A 143 3.59 13.68 -6.44
N TRP A 144 3.40 14.07 -7.70
CA TRP A 144 4.13 13.47 -8.83
C TRP A 144 5.54 14.04 -8.97
N SER A 145 6.53 13.15 -8.99
CA SER A 145 7.89 13.49 -9.41
C SER A 145 8.01 13.30 -10.92
N GLN A 146 8.27 14.37 -11.67
CA GLN A 146 8.41 14.34 -13.12
C GLN A 146 9.89 14.31 -13.53
N ASP A 147 10.22 13.54 -14.55
CA ASP A 147 11.55 13.54 -15.18
C ASP A 147 11.42 13.54 -16.72
N LEU A 148 12.47 13.99 -17.39
CA LEU A 148 12.61 13.99 -18.84
C LEU A 148 13.93 13.32 -19.19
N HIS A 149 13.86 12.10 -19.70
CA HIS A 149 15.05 11.40 -20.14
C HIS A 149 15.32 11.70 -21.62
N THR A 150 16.51 12.21 -21.90
CA THR A 150 16.99 12.45 -23.26
C THR A 150 18.14 11.51 -23.57
N GLY A 151 17.95 10.60 -24.51
CA GLY A 151 18.93 9.58 -24.89
C GLY A 151 19.17 9.58 -26.39
N GLY A 152 20.27 10.20 -26.84
CA GLY A 152 20.64 10.23 -28.26
C GLY A 152 19.59 10.92 -29.15
N ARG A 153 18.69 10.13 -29.75
CA ARG A 153 17.62 10.60 -30.66
C ARG A 153 16.21 10.38 -30.11
N THR A 154 16.09 9.93 -28.87
CA THR A 154 14.82 9.68 -28.21
C THR A 154 14.66 10.53 -26.97
N GLU A 155 13.45 10.97 -26.69
CA GLU A 155 13.07 11.68 -25.46
C GLU A 155 11.86 10.97 -24.85
N LEU A 156 11.86 10.76 -23.52
CA LEU A 156 10.73 10.23 -22.77
C LEU A 156 10.42 11.14 -21.61
N LYS A 157 9.21 11.69 -21.60
CA LYS A 157 8.64 12.40 -20.47
C LYS A 157 7.77 11.46 -19.66
N TYR A 158 8.04 11.38 -18.37
CA TYR A 158 7.31 10.50 -17.46
C TYR A 158 7.27 11.10 -16.05
N SER A 159 6.30 10.65 -15.28
CA SER A 159 6.16 11.00 -13.87
C SER A 159 6.01 9.75 -13.03
N TYR A 160 6.47 9.78 -11.80
CA TYR A 160 6.34 8.68 -10.86
C TYR A 160 6.05 9.17 -9.45
N ARG A 161 5.41 8.33 -8.65
CA ARG A 161 5.18 8.54 -7.21
C ARG A 161 5.04 7.21 -6.49
N PHE A 162 5.14 7.24 -5.17
CA PHE A 162 4.85 6.08 -4.33
C PHE A 162 3.75 6.46 -3.33
N VAL A 163 2.65 5.73 -3.34
CA VAL A 163 1.48 6.01 -2.49
C VAL A 163 1.22 4.79 -1.60
N CYS A 164 0.86 5.02 -0.34
CA CYS A 164 0.42 3.93 0.53
C CYS A 164 -0.93 3.38 0.09
N ASP A 165 -1.14 2.08 0.33
CA ASP A 165 -2.46 1.50 0.20
C ASP A 165 -3.37 1.97 1.33
N GLU A 166 -4.67 1.73 1.18
CA GLU A 166 -5.66 2.12 2.18
C GLU A 166 -5.29 1.57 3.56
N HIS A 167 -5.39 2.43 4.59
CA HIS A 167 -5.03 2.12 5.98
C HIS A 167 -3.54 1.89 6.24
N TYR A 168 -2.64 2.12 5.27
CA TYR A 168 -1.20 2.13 5.49
C TYR A 168 -0.66 3.57 5.53
N TYR A 169 0.28 3.81 6.45
CA TYR A 169 0.83 5.13 6.73
C TYR A 169 2.33 5.07 7.01
N GLY A 170 2.91 6.28 7.15
CA GLY A 170 4.30 6.50 7.44
C GLY A 170 5.18 6.52 6.20
N ASP A 171 6.45 6.88 6.40
CA ASP A 171 7.40 7.19 5.33
C ASP A 171 7.78 5.98 4.44
N GLY A 172 7.39 4.77 4.87
CA GLY A 172 7.59 3.52 4.13
C GLY A 172 6.32 2.69 3.96
N CYS A 173 5.15 3.27 4.26
CA CYS A 173 3.85 2.57 4.26
C CYS A 173 3.81 1.30 5.13
N SER A 174 4.53 1.27 6.25
CA SER A 174 4.64 0.09 7.12
C SER A 174 3.69 0.11 8.31
N VAL A 175 3.04 1.24 8.59
CA VAL A 175 2.16 1.40 9.75
C VAL A 175 0.72 1.15 9.30
N PHE A 176 0.10 0.07 9.77
CA PHE A 176 -1.29 -0.22 9.48
C PHE A 176 -2.21 0.39 10.55
N CYS A 177 -3.16 1.23 10.15
CA CYS A 177 -4.20 1.77 11.01
C CYS A 177 -5.53 1.86 10.26
N ARG A 178 -6.52 1.11 10.74
CA ARG A 178 -7.90 1.22 10.27
C ARG A 178 -8.76 1.74 11.42
N PRO A 179 -9.48 2.88 11.24
CA PRO A 179 -10.36 3.42 12.27
C PRO A 179 -11.37 2.37 12.74
N ARG A 180 -11.72 2.42 14.03
CA ARG A 180 -12.60 1.46 14.68
C ARG A 180 -13.44 2.14 15.74
N ASP A 181 -14.69 1.72 15.86
CA ASP A 181 -15.62 2.12 16.91
C ASP A 181 -16.48 0.91 17.31
N ASP A 182 -15.87 -0.02 18.04
CA ASP A 182 -16.50 -1.24 18.54
C ASP A 182 -15.80 -1.75 19.83
N ALA A 183 -16.21 -2.90 20.35
CA ALA A 183 -15.66 -3.47 21.59
C ALA A 183 -14.13 -3.69 21.58
N PHE A 184 -13.47 -3.68 20.41
CA PHE A 184 -12.03 -3.83 20.27
C PHE A 184 -11.28 -2.49 20.11
N GLY A 185 -11.97 -1.36 20.11
CA GLY A 185 -11.36 -0.03 20.15
C GLY A 185 -12.24 1.08 19.61
N HIS A 186 -12.00 2.29 20.14
CA HIS A 186 -12.68 3.53 19.78
C HIS A 186 -11.63 4.58 19.40
N PHE A 187 -11.24 4.58 18.12
CA PHE A 187 -10.14 5.40 17.64
C PHE A 187 -10.20 5.74 16.15
N THR A 188 -9.54 6.85 15.84
CA THR A 188 -9.19 7.28 14.50
C THR A 188 -7.69 7.13 14.25
N CYS A 189 -7.28 7.27 12.99
CA CYS A 189 -5.87 7.20 12.60
C CYS A 189 -5.35 8.61 12.34
N GLY A 190 -4.23 8.96 12.96
CA GLY A 190 -3.52 10.19 12.68
C GLY A 190 -2.72 10.14 11.37
N GLU A 191 -1.98 11.20 11.08
CA GLU A 191 -1.31 11.39 9.77
C GLU A 191 -0.20 10.36 9.51
N ARG A 192 0.44 9.83 10.56
CA ARG A 192 1.50 8.81 10.46
C ARG A 192 0.99 7.42 10.81
N GLY A 193 -0.32 7.25 10.92
CA GLY A 193 -0.97 6.00 11.31
C GLY A 193 -0.96 5.72 12.81
N GLU A 194 -0.67 6.72 13.64
CA GLU A 194 -0.85 6.62 15.08
C GLU A 194 -2.32 6.45 15.44
N ILE A 195 -2.58 5.62 16.45
CA ILE A 195 -3.92 5.43 17.00
C ILE A 195 -4.26 6.66 17.85
N VAL A 196 -5.32 7.36 17.48
CA VAL A 196 -5.85 8.54 18.21
C VAL A 196 -7.17 8.15 18.85
N CYS A 197 -7.18 7.99 20.17
CA CYS A 197 -8.38 7.60 20.90
C CYS A 197 -9.47 8.66 20.79
N ASP A 198 -10.70 8.18 20.61
CA ASP A 198 -11.87 9.03 20.68
C ASP A 198 -12.06 9.60 22.09
N ALA A 199 -12.79 10.70 22.19
CA ALA A 199 -13.01 11.38 23.46
C ALA A 199 -13.63 10.42 24.50
N GLY A 200 -12.97 10.29 25.65
CA GLY A 200 -13.42 9.39 26.71
C GLY A 200 -12.80 8.00 26.67
N TRP A 201 -11.88 7.70 25.76
CA TRP A 201 -11.17 6.41 25.68
C TRP A 201 -9.67 6.57 25.87
N LYS A 202 -9.01 5.51 26.35
CA LYS A 202 -7.56 5.42 26.56
C LYS A 202 -7.04 3.99 26.36
N GLY A 203 -5.73 3.83 26.52
CA GLY A 203 -5.03 2.57 26.32
C GLY A 203 -4.49 2.43 24.89
N HIS A 204 -3.69 1.40 24.65
CA HIS A 204 -2.98 1.24 23.37
C HIS A 204 -3.90 1.07 22.15
N TYR A 205 -5.07 0.47 22.36
CA TYR A 205 -6.11 0.26 21.34
C TYR A 205 -7.41 1.02 21.65
N CYS A 206 -7.37 1.99 22.58
CA CYS A 206 -8.53 2.81 22.94
C CYS A 206 -9.75 1.99 23.37
N THR A 207 -9.51 0.94 24.16
CA THR A 207 -10.53 0.02 24.69
C THR A 207 -10.90 0.31 26.14
N GLU A 208 -10.10 1.11 26.83
CA GLU A 208 -10.33 1.44 28.23
C GLU A 208 -11.10 2.76 28.32
N PRO A 209 -12.26 2.81 28.99
CA PRO A 209 -12.98 4.07 29.19
C PRO A 209 -12.23 4.96 30.20
N LEU A 210 -12.31 6.27 29.97
CA LEU A 210 -11.91 7.29 30.92
C LEU A 210 -13.07 7.55 31.88
N CYS A 211 -12.86 7.25 33.15
CA CYS A 211 -13.86 7.46 34.20
C CYS A 211 -14.09 8.96 34.45
N LEU A 212 -15.17 9.27 35.17
CA LEU A 212 -15.46 10.64 35.59
C LEU A 212 -14.24 11.26 36.32
N PRO A 213 -13.86 12.53 36.05
CA PRO A 213 -12.77 13.18 36.76
C PRO A 213 -12.96 13.13 38.28
N GLY A 214 -11.95 12.66 39.01
CA GLY A 214 -12.00 12.48 40.47
C GLY A 214 -12.57 11.12 40.94
N CYS A 215 -12.84 10.19 40.02
CA CYS A 215 -13.10 8.80 40.38
C CYS A 215 -11.86 8.18 41.06
N ASP A 216 -12.06 7.43 42.14
CA ASP A 216 -10.98 6.84 42.92
C ASP A 216 -10.22 5.77 42.10
N ASP A 217 -8.91 5.88 41.94
CA ASP A 217 -8.14 4.96 41.10
C ASP A 217 -8.06 3.54 41.68
N GLU A 218 -8.06 3.41 43.02
CA GLU A 218 -7.95 2.13 43.73
C GLU A 218 -9.32 1.43 43.83
N HIS A 219 -10.35 2.17 44.24
CA HIS A 219 -11.67 1.68 44.61
C HIS A 219 -12.78 2.06 43.61
N GLY A 220 -12.45 2.76 42.52
CA GLY A 220 -13.38 3.12 41.44
C GLY A 220 -13.09 2.37 40.14
N PHE A 221 -14.12 2.21 39.31
CA PHE A 221 -14.02 1.72 37.94
C PHE A 221 -15.15 2.31 37.08
N CYS A 222 -15.03 2.22 35.76
CA CYS A 222 -16.07 2.60 34.82
C CYS A 222 -16.11 1.59 33.67
N GLU A 223 -17.32 1.29 33.19
CA GLU A 223 -17.52 0.45 32.00
C GLU A 223 -17.78 1.31 30.76
N LYS A 224 -18.26 2.54 30.97
CA LYS A 224 -18.42 3.55 29.92
C LYS A 224 -17.70 4.85 30.29
N PRO A 225 -17.30 5.65 29.28
CA PRO A 225 -16.69 6.94 29.52
C PRO A 225 -17.57 7.85 30.39
N GLY A 226 -16.98 8.54 31.36
CA GLY A 226 -17.68 9.47 32.25
C GLY A 226 -18.49 8.83 33.38
N GLU A 227 -18.47 7.50 33.54
CA GLU A 227 -19.05 6.83 34.71
C GLU A 227 -18.05 6.75 35.87
N CYS A 228 -18.54 6.51 37.09
CA CYS A 228 -17.72 6.08 38.22
C CYS A 228 -18.52 5.14 39.13
N LYS A 229 -18.18 3.85 39.10
CA LYS A 229 -18.73 2.78 39.92
C LYS A 229 -17.71 2.40 40.99
N LYS A 230 -18.17 1.98 42.17
CA LYS A 230 -17.27 1.52 43.25
C LYS A 230 -16.90 0.05 43.04
N LYS A 231 -15.61 -0.27 43.04
CA LYS A 231 -15.10 -1.64 43.15
C LYS A 231 -15.47 -2.17 44.53
N CYS A 232 -16.22 -3.26 44.56
CA CYS A 232 -16.49 -3.97 45.81
C CYS A 232 -15.29 -4.83 46.17
N GLU A 233 -14.53 -4.43 47.18
CA GLU A 233 -13.45 -5.24 47.73
C GLU A 233 -14.02 -6.53 48.35
N SER A 234 -13.67 -7.69 47.78
CA SER A 234 -13.86 -9.01 48.42
C SER A 234 -12.80 -9.21 49.50
N GLY A 235 -12.80 -8.33 50.49
CA GLY A 235 -11.78 -8.25 51.54
C GLY A 235 -12.33 -8.58 52.91
N ARG A 236 -13.01 -9.72 53.09
CA ARG A 236 -13.25 -10.32 54.43
C ARG A 236 -13.87 -11.73 54.32
N LYS A 237 -13.13 -12.76 54.76
CA LYS A 237 -13.61 -14.15 55.00
C LYS A 237 -14.57 -14.20 56.21
N THR A 238 -15.56 -13.32 56.27
CA THR A 238 -16.57 -13.27 57.33
C THR A 238 -17.96 -13.31 56.68
N LEU A 239 -18.96 -13.85 57.37
CA LEU A 239 -20.34 -13.92 56.87
C LEU A 239 -20.87 -12.53 56.44
N ALA A 240 -20.44 -11.46 57.13
CA ALA A 240 -20.76 -10.08 56.79
C ALA A 240 -20.12 -9.62 55.47
N GLY A 241 -18.90 -10.04 55.16
CA GLY A 241 -18.23 -9.76 53.88
C GLY A 241 -18.91 -10.45 52.69
N LEU A 242 -19.41 -11.67 52.89
CA LEU A 242 -20.22 -12.40 51.90
C LEU A 242 -21.60 -11.74 51.68
N LEU A 243 -22.24 -11.23 52.75
CA LEU A 243 -23.48 -10.44 52.60
C LEU A 243 -23.23 -9.12 51.85
N LEU A 244 -22.12 -8.42 52.11
CA LEU A 244 -21.75 -7.19 51.39
C LEU A 244 -21.52 -7.43 49.88
N LEU A 245 -20.92 -8.56 49.51
CA LEU A 245 -20.77 -8.98 48.11
C LEU A 245 -22.13 -9.28 47.44
N LEU A 246 -23.03 -9.96 48.13
CA LEU A 246 -24.40 -10.24 47.65
C LEU A 246 -25.21 -8.95 47.49
N PHE A 247 -25.11 -8.01 48.43
CA PHE A 247 -25.76 -6.70 48.32
C PHE A 247 -25.17 -5.86 47.17
N CYS A 248 -23.87 -5.92 46.94
CA CYS A 248 -23.21 -5.23 45.83
C CYS A 248 -23.64 -5.78 44.45
N HIS A 249 -23.79 -7.10 44.31
CA HIS A 249 -24.31 -7.70 43.08
C HIS A 249 -25.80 -7.42 42.84
N MET A 250 -26.59 -7.23 43.90
CA MET A 250 -28.04 -7.09 43.82
C MET A 250 -28.50 -5.63 43.68
N PHE A 251 -27.64 -4.67 44.03
CA PHE A 251 -27.93 -3.24 43.96
C PHE A 251 -26.81 -2.50 43.21
N HIS A 252 -26.83 -2.57 41.88
CA HIS A 252 -26.28 -1.49 41.06
C HIS A 252 -27.05 -0.22 41.42
N TRP A 253 -26.50 0.61 42.30
CA TRP A 253 -26.97 1.99 42.44
C TRP A 253 -26.27 2.80 41.35
N ASP A 254 -27.09 3.29 40.41
CA ASP A 254 -26.75 4.39 39.50
C ASP A 254 -26.20 5.60 40.27
#